data_AF-K0KT70-F1
#
_entry.id   AF-K0KT70-F1
#
_cell.length_a   1.000
_cell.length_b   1.000
_cell.length_c   1.000
_cell.angle_alpha   90.00
_cell.angle_beta   90.00
_cell.angle_gamma   90.00
#
_symmetry.space_group_name_H-M   'P 1'
#
loop_
_entity.id
_entity.type
_entity.pdbx_description
1 polymer ?
#
loop_
_entity_poly.entity_id
_entity_poly.type
_entity_poly.pdbx_seq_one_letter_code
_entity_poly.pdbx_strand_id
1 'polypeptide(L)'
;MKFSVVLAQDLLLSGIIASPTVFTSDVAPDVVEGSNSDNATDVLTGRLKSKLCFESNQSRFCFGKNHKSCVDYMNKNAVSHNKEENIAYCSFWCSKIKSIDDCRTNKKKFNFHPRWACNGHKYC
;
A
#
# COMPACT_ATOMS: atom_id res chain seq x y z
N MET A 1 -7.62 52.54 15.86
CA MET A 1 -6.21 52.84 16.19
C MET A 1 -5.38 51.57 16.01
N LYS A 2 -4.22 51.71 15.36
CA LYS A 2 -3.01 50.87 15.32
C LYS A 2 -3.11 49.40 14.84
N PHE A 3 -2.70 49.21 13.58
CA PHE A 3 -2.02 48.02 13.09
C PHE A 3 -0.60 47.99 13.65
N SER A 4 -0.17 46.86 14.24
CA SER A 4 1.23 46.62 14.56
C SER A 4 1.77 45.55 13.62
N VAL A 5 2.43 46.02 12.56
CA VAL A 5 3.35 45.26 11.73
C VAL A 5 4.68 45.20 12.48
N VAL A 6 5.21 43.99 12.70
CA VAL A 6 6.61 43.81 13.10
C VAL A 6 7.31 43.08 11.96
N LEU A 7 7.97 43.87 11.13
CA LEU A 7 9.03 43.43 10.23
C LEU A 7 10.33 43.50 11.04
N ALA A 8 10.97 42.36 11.26
CA ALA A 8 12.39 42.30 11.55
C ALA A 8 13.01 41.39 10.49
N GLN A 9 13.65 42.04 9.52
CA GLN A 9 14.57 41.45 8.56
C GLN A 9 15.88 41.08 9.26
N ASP A 10 16.66 40.27 8.54
CA ASP A 10 18.08 40.00 8.72
C ASP A 10 18.48 38.92 9.73
N LEU A 11 18.54 37.70 9.21
CA LEU A 11 19.85 37.05 9.20
C LEU A 11 20.13 36.34 7.88
N LEU A 12 21.10 36.93 7.20
CA LEU A 12 21.75 36.49 5.99
C LEU A 12 22.50 35.17 6.18
N LEU A 13 22.57 34.43 5.06
CA LEU A 13 23.76 33.78 4.50
C LEU A 13 24.04 32.30 4.78
N SER A 14 24.37 31.66 3.65
CA SER A 14 25.13 30.41 3.45
C SER A 14 24.25 29.16 3.40
N GLY A 15 23.91 28.59 2.24
CA GLY A 15 24.77 28.35 1.09
C GLY A 15 25.32 26.94 1.17
N ILE A 16 24.54 25.95 0.72
CA ILE A 16 25.08 24.67 0.24
C ILE A 16 24.30 24.29 -1.02
N ILE A 17 24.92 24.58 -2.17
CA ILE A 17 24.60 23.93 -3.43
C ILE A 17 25.50 22.71 -3.47
N ALA A 18 24.94 21.52 -3.21
CA ALA A 18 25.61 20.27 -3.54
C ALA A 18 24.88 19.65 -4.74
N SER A 19 25.57 19.73 -5.87
CA SER A 19 25.23 19.25 -7.21
C SER A 19 25.05 17.71 -7.27
N PRO A 20 24.56 17.14 -8.39
CA PRO A 20 23.84 15.88 -8.45
C PRO A 20 24.76 14.66 -8.46
N THR A 21 24.30 13.57 -7.84
CA THR A 21 24.96 12.26 -7.98
C THR A 21 24.30 11.45 -9.11
N VAL A 22 24.99 11.44 -10.25
CA VAL A 22 25.36 10.26 -11.06
C VAL A 22 24.26 9.24 -11.37
N PHE A 23 23.88 9.18 -12.65
CA PHE A 23 23.42 7.94 -13.28
C PHE A 23 24.58 6.94 -13.33
N THR A 24 24.38 5.74 -12.78
CA THR A 24 25.15 4.55 -13.19
C THR A 24 24.15 3.48 -13.57
N SER A 25 24.21 3.05 -14.82
CA SER A 25 23.49 1.89 -15.33
C SER A 25 24.05 0.60 -14.74
N ASP A 26 23.17 -0.40 -14.69
CA ASP A 26 23.43 -1.84 -14.72
C ASP A 26 24.12 -2.49 -13.50
N VAL A 27 23.34 -3.29 -12.76
CA VAL A 27 23.42 -4.77 -12.68
C VAL A 27 22.62 -5.23 -11.44
N ALA A 28 21.56 -6.03 -11.67
CA ALA A 28 20.87 -6.84 -10.65
C ALA A 28 21.61 -8.19 -10.46
N PRO A 29 21.13 -9.17 -9.65
CA PRO A 29 20.30 -9.17 -8.44
C PRO A 29 20.99 -9.92 -7.26
N ASP A 30 20.39 -9.97 -6.07
CA ASP A 30 20.08 -11.20 -5.29
C ASP A 30 19.92 -10.96 -3.78
N VAL A 31 18.88 -11.61 -3.22
CA VAL A 31 18.82 -12.27 -1.89
C VAL A 31 19.03 -11.36 -0.66
N VAL A 32 18.03 -11.18 0.21
CA VAL A 32 17.61 -12.19 1.19
C VAL A 32 16.08 -12.22 1.34
N GLU A 33 15.51 -13.35 0.93
CA GLU A 33 14.20 -13.86 1.37
C GLU A 33 14.30 -14.19 2.86
N GLY A 34 13.85 -13.27 3.71
CA GLY A 34 13.65 -13.53 5.14
C GLY A 34 12.46 -14.46 5.32
N SER A 35 12.74 -15.74 5.52
CA SER A 35 11.77 -16.78 5.86
C SER A 35 11.13 -16.52 7.23
N ASN A 36 10.03 -15.75 7.27
CA ASN A 36 9.10 -15.76 8.41
C ASN A 36 7.88 -16.63 8.07
N SER A 37 7.89 -17.82 8.67
CA SER A 37 6.80 -18.79 8.69
C SER A 37 5.71 -18.28 9.65
N ASP A 38 4.77 -17.49 9.13
CA ASP A 38 3.51 -17.21 9.83
C ASP A 38 2.35 -17.67 8.95
N ASN A 39 1.60 -18.65 9.46
CA ASN A 39 0.48 -19.36 8.83
C ASN A 39 -0.78 -18.47 8.64
N ALA A 40 -0.63 -17.31 8.01
CA ALA A 40 -1.75 -16.45 7.63
C ALA A 40 -2.34 -16.88 6.27
N THR A 41 -3.29 -17.82 6.35
CA THR A 41 -4.44 -17.97 5.44
C THR A 41 -4.16 -18.08 3.94
N ASP A 42 -3.81 -19.29 3.52
CA ASP A 42 -3.69 -19.82 2.14
C ASP A 42 -5.03 -19.91 1.37
N VAL A 43 -6.00 -19.02 1.64
CA VAL A 43 -7.35 -19.09 1.04
C VAL A 43 -7.47 -18.24 -0.25
N LEU A 44 -6.47 -17.41 -0.57
CA LEU A 44 -6.49 -16.55 -1.76
C LEU A 44 -5.70 -17.10 -2.95
N THR A 45 -4.82 -18.07 -2.70
CA THR A 45 -3.74 -18.54 -3.59
C THR A 45 -4.19 -19.66 -4.54
N GLY A 46 -5.30 -20.35 -4.25
CA GLY A 46 -5.78 -21.53 -4.97
C GLY A 46 -6.48 -21.31 -6.32
N ARG A 47 -6.10 -20.30 -7.11
CA ARG A 47 -6.73 -19.83 -8.39
C ARG A 47 -7.75 -18.71 -8.19
N LEU A 48 -7.28 -17.46 -8.24
CA LEU A 48 -8.11 -16.33 -8.68
C LEU A 48 -8.52 -16.57 -10.16
N LYS A 49 -9.47 -17.48 -10.41
CA LYS A 49 -10.16 -17.61 -11.72
C LYS A 49 -10.92 -16.34 -12.08
N SER A 50 -11.22 -15.50 -11.08
CA SER A 50 -11.84 -14.20 -11.20
C SER A 50 -10.81 -13.13 -11.57
N LYS A 51 -11.17 -12.22 -12.48
CA LYS A 51 -10.38 -11.01 -12.78
C LYS A 51 -10.09 -10.24 -11.49
N LEU A 52 -8.87 -9.75 -11.32
CA LEU A 52 -8.50 -8.86 -10.21
C LEU A 52 -8.87 -7.42 -10.58
N CYS A 53 -10.15 -7.20 -10.85
CA CYS A 53 -10.69 -5.90 -11.20
C CYS A 53 -11.98 -5.64 -10.45
N PHE A 54 -12.04 -4.50 -9.75
CA PHE A 54 -13.18 -4.06 -8.98
C PHE A 54 -13.13 -2.54 -8.76
N GLU A 55 -14.31 -1.92 -8.70
CA GLU A 55 -14.43 -0.54 -8.23
C GLU A 55 -14.24 -0.44 -6.72
N SER A 56 -14.04 0.78 -6.22
CA SER A 56 -13.92 1.05 -4.79
C SER A 56 -15.05 0.41 -4.00
N ASN A 57 -14.68 -0.29 -2.93
CA ASN A 57 -15.55 -1.05 -2.04
C ASN A 57 -16.33 -2.20 -2.67
N GLN A 58 -16.19 -2.47 -3.98
CA GLN A 58 -16.99 -3.49 -4.65
C GLN A 58 -16.38 -4.89 -4.61
N SER A 59 -15.09 -5.02 -4.26
CA SER A 59 -14.45 -6.33 -4.09
C SER A 59 -15.27 -7.24 -3.17
N ARG A 60 -15.31 -8.53 -3.50
CA ARG A 60 -15.86 -9.56 -2.59
C ARG A 60 -15.09 -9.67 -1.28
N PHE A 61 -13.85 -9.18 -1.25
CA PHE A 61 -12.97 -9.18 -0.09
C PHE A 61 -13.05 -7.89 0.73
N CYS A 62 -13.79 -6.88 0.27
CA CYS A 62 -14.13 -5.69 1.05
C CYS A 62 -15.42 -5.96 1.86
N PHE A 63 -15.28 -6.55 3.05
CA PHE A 63 -16.42 -6.91 3.90
C PHE A 63 -17.21 -5.67 4.32
N GLY A 64 -18.54 -5.76 4.28
CA GLY A 64 -19.42 -4.62 4.57
C GLY A 64 -19.35 -3.47 3.56
N LYS A 65 -18.64 -3.64 2.43
CA LYS A 65 -18.56 -2.67 1.32
C LYS A 65 -18.11 -1.27 1.76
N ASN A 66 -17.27 -1.20 2.77
CA ASN A 66 -16.51 -0.01 3.15
C ASN A 66 -15.33 -0.41 4.04
N HIS A 67 -14.32 0.46 4.12
CA HIS A 67 -13.08 0.20 4.85
C HIS A 67 -13.32 -0.10 6.34
N LYS A 68 -14.10 0.73 7.03
CA LYS A 68 -14.35 0.58 8.47
C LYS A 68 -15.03 -0.75 8.80
N SER A 69 -16.11 -1.09 8.10
CA SER A 69 -16.80 -2.36 8.31
C SER A 69 -15.93 -3.56 7.97
N CYS A 70 -15.02 -3.42 6.99
CA CYS A 70 -14.05 -4.47 6.70
C CYS A 70 -13.08 -4.67 7.86
N VAL A 71 -12.48 -3.60 8.39
CA VAL A 71 -11.55 -3.69 9.53
C VAL A 71 -12.26 -4.24 10.77
N ASP A 72 -13.47 -3.75 11.05
CA ASP A 72 -14.31 -4.25 12.15
C ASP A 72 -14.59 -5.75 12.00
N TYR A 73 -14.87 -6.22 10.78
CA TYR A 73 -15.08 -7.64 10.49
C TYR A 73 -13.80 -8.46 10.70
N MET A 74 -12.66 -8.02 10.16
CA MET A 74 -11.39 -8.75 10.26
C MET A 74 -10.93 -8.90 11.72
N ASN A 75 -11.05 -7.82 12.50
CA ASN A 75 -10.71 -7.81 13.92
C ASN A 75 -11.63 -8.71 14.75
N LYS A 76 -12.95 -8.74 14.47
CA LYS A 76 -13.91 -9.57 15.20
C LYS A 76 -13.77 -11.07 14.89
N ASN A 77 -13.42 -11.41 13.65
CA ASN A 77 -13.31 -12.81 13.22
C ASN A 77 -11.88 -13.37 13.35
N ALA A 78 -10.95 -12.62 13.97
CA ALA A 78 -9.57 -13.03 14.20
C ALA A 78 -8.87 -13.56 12.92
N VAL A 79 -9.15 -12.96 11.76
CA VAL A 79 -8.57 -13.41 10.48
C VAL A 79 -7.06 -13.16 10.43
N SER A 80 -6.61 -12.05 11.03
CA SER A 80 -5.24 -11.84 11.48
C SER A 80 -5.26 -11.28 12.90
N HIS A 81 -4.29 -11.71 13.72
CA HIS A 81 -4.06 -11.15 15.05
C HIS A 81 -3.40 -9.77 15.01
N ASN A 82 -2.91 -9.34 13.84
CA ASN A 82 -2.28 -8.06 13.63
C ASN A 82 -3.29 -7.04 13.08
N LYS A 83 -3.56 -5.99 13.86
CA LYS A 83 -4.46 -4.90 13.47
C LYS A 83 -3.98 -4.15 12.22
N GLU A 84 -2.67 -3.97 12.08
CA GLU A 84 -2.09 -3.28 10.92
C GLU A 84 -2.27 -4.08 9.64
N GLU A 85 -2.12 -5.40 9.70
CA GLU A 85 -2.42 -6.28 8.57
C GLU A 85 -3.90 -6.24 8.18
N ASN A 86 -4.81 -6.23 9.16
CA ASN A 86 -6.24 -6.09 8.90
C ASN A 86 -6.55 -4.75 8.20
N ILE A 87 -5.90 -3.66 8.63
CA ILE A 87 -6.01 -2.34 7.99
C ILE A 87 -5.45 -2.39 6.56
N ALA A 88 -4.25 -2.94 6.35
CA ALA A 88 -3.62 -3.06 5.03
C ALA A 88 -4.49 -3.89 4.07
N TYR A 89 -4.97 -5.04 4.53
CA TYR A 89 -5.88 -5.92 3.79
C TYR A 89 -7.13 -5.18 3.35
N CYS A 90 -7.84 -4.54 4.29
CA CYS A 90 -9.07 -3.82 3.98
C CYS A 90 -8.81 -2.59 3.11
N SER A 91 -7.69 -1.89 3.30
CA SER A 91 -7.30 -0.77 2.44
C SER A 91 -7.08 -1.20 1.00
N PHE A 92 -6.40 -2.34 0.79
CA PHE A 92 -6.17 -2.89 -0.53
C PHE A 92 -7.48 -3.37 -1.18
N TRP A 93 -8.24 -4.22 -0.52
CA TRP A 93 -9.42 -4.85 -1.10
C TRP A 93 -10.63 -3.92 -1.22
N CYS A 94 -10.71 -2.86 -0.42
CA CYS A 94 -11.75 -1.82 -0.58
C CYS A 94 -11.33 -0.70 -1.55
N SER A 95 -10.11 -0.70 -2.07
CA SER A 95 -9.69 0.27 -3.08
C SER A 95 -10.16 -0.14 -4.48
N LYS A 96 -10.16 0.82 -5.41
CA LYS A 96 -10.34 0.53 -6.83
C LYS A 96 -9.09 -0.14 -7.40
N ILE A 97 -9.27 -1.22 -8.15
CA ILE A 97 -8.21 -1.88 -8.92
C ILE A 97 -8.78 -2.16 -10.31
N LYS A 98 -8.24 -1.51 -11.34
CA LYS A 98 -8.57 -1.80 -12.73
C LYS A 98 -7.41 -2.42 -13.47
N SER A 99 -6.19 -2.02 -13.15
CA SER A 99 -4.97 -2.44 -13.85
C SER A 99 -3.95 -3.12 -12.91
N ILE A 100 -2.89 -3.66 -13.53
CA ILE A 100 -1.72 -4.15 -12.81
C ILE A 100 -1.02 -3.05 -12.01
N ASP A 101 -1.01 -1.82 -12.52
CA ASP A 101 -0.38 -0.68 -11.87
C ASP A 101 -1.18 -0.21 -10.65
N ASP A 102 -2.52 -0.26 -10.71
CA ASP A 102 -3.37 -0.02 -9.54
C ASP A 102 -3.07 -1.05 -8.44
N CYS A 103 -2.92 -2.32 -8.81
CA CYS A 103 -2.58 -3.39 -7.87
C CYS A 103 -1.22 -3.12 -7.20
N ARG A 104 -0.17 -2.83 -7.97
CA ARG A 104 1.17 -2.57 -7.45
C ARG A 104 1.21 -1.32 -6.58
N THR A 105 0.58 -0.24 -7.06
CA THR A 105 0.49 1.04 -6.35
C THR A 105 -0.23 0.88 -5.03
N ASN A 106 -1.38 0.19 -5.02
CA ASN A 106 -2.14 -0.03 -3.79
C ASN A 106 -1.42 -0.97 -2.82
N LYS A 107 -0.75 -2.03 -3.29
CA LYS A 107 0.08 -2.88 -2.42
C LYS A 107 1.16 -2.07 -1.70
N LYS A 108 1.90 -1.25 -2.44
CA LYS A 108 2.94 -0.38 -1.88
C LYS A 108 2.34 0.67 -0.94
N LYS A 109 1.28 1.35 -1.38
CA LYS A 109 0.63 2.43 -0.61
C LYS A 109 0.11 1.95 0.75
N PHE A 110 -0.45 0.75 0.81
CA PHE A 110 -1.05 0.20 2.02
C PHE A 110 -0.15 -0.78 2.77
N ASN A 111 1.12 -0.91 2.38
CA ASN A 111 2.05 -1.89 2.94
C ASN A 111 1.47 -3.33 2.97
N PHE A 112 0.74 -3.70 1.91
CA PHE A 112 0.05 -4.99 1.82
C PHE A 112 0.93 -6.00 1.07
N HIS A 113 1.42 -7.01 1.82
CA HIS A 113 2.38 -8.01 1.35
C HIS A 113 1.77 -9.43 1.28
N PRO A 114 0.78 -9.68 0.42
CA PRO A 114 0.25 -11.03 0.28
C PRO A 114 1.25 -11.92 -0.48
N ARG A 115 1.14 -13.24 -0.29
CA ARG A 115 1.99 -14.24 -0.96
C ARG A 115 1.80 -14.34 -2.49
N TRP A 116 0.88 -13.57 -3.07
CA TRP A 116 0.60 -13.55 -4.52
C TRP A 116 1.09 -12.24 -5.15
N ALA A 117 1.53 -12.31 -6.42
CA ALA A 117 2.01 -11.16 -7.18
C ALA A 117 0.89 -10.52 -8.02
N CYS A 118 0.97 -9.22 -8.33
CA CYS A 118 0.00 -8.59 -9.25
C CYS A 118 0.12 -9.13 -10.69
N ASN A 119 1.27 -9.71 -11.06
CA ASN A 119 1.50 -10.27 -12.39
C ASN A 119 0.71 -11.57 -12.58
N GLY A 120 0.28 -11.84 -13.82
CA GLY A 120 -0.42 -13.09 -14.15
C GLY A 120 -1.92 -13.11 -13.85
N HIS A 121 -2.45 -12.04 -13.25
CA HIS A 121 -3.89 -11.85 -13.12
C HIS A 121 -4.47 -11.18 -14.36
N LYS A 122 -5.71 -11.54 -14.70
CA LYS A 122 -6.50 -10.78 -15.67
C LYS A 122 -7.11 -9.57 -14.98
N TYR A 123 -7.05 -8.45 -15.66
CA TYR A 123 -7.56 -7.17 -15.21
C TYR A 123 -8.75 -6.73 -16.07
N CYS A 124 -9.32 -5.57 -15.75
CA CYS A 124 -10.05 -4.80 -16.74
C CYS A 124 -9.03 -4.05 -17.60
#